data_AF-A0A377DXN8-F1
#
_entry.id   AF-A0A377DXN8-F1
#
_cell.length_a   1.000
_cell.length_b   1.000
_cell.length_c   1.000
_cell.angle_alpha   90.00
_cell.angle_beta   90.00
_cell.angle_gamma   90.00
#
_symmetry.space_group_name_H-M   'P 1'
#
loop_
_entity.id
_entity.type
_entity.pdbx_description
1 polymer ?
#
loop_
_entity_poly.entity_id
_entity_poly.type
_entity_poly.pdbx_seq_one_letter_code
_entity_poly.pdbx_strand_id
1 'polypeptide(L)'
;MTILTATSGDTGAAVAHAFYGLPNVKVVILYPRGKISPLQEKLFCTLGGNIETVAIDGDFDACQALVKQAFDDEELKVALG
;
A
#
# COMPACT_ATOMS: atom_id res chain seq x y z
N MET A 1 13.59 -1.15 5.44
CA MET A 1 12.37 -1.86 5.89
C MET A 1 11.21 -1.44 4.99
N THR A 2 10.53 -2.40 4.39
CA THR A 2 9.37 -2.13 3.51
C THR A 2 8.08 -2.63 4.14
N ILE A 3 7.05 -1.79 4.16
CA ILE A 3 5.70 -2.11 4.63
C ILE A 3 4.80 -2.23 3.41
N LEU A 4 4.35 -3.44 3.11
CA LEU A 4 3.38 -3.72 2.05
C LEU A 4 2.00 -3.93 2.67
N THR A 5 1.00 -3.17 2.23
CA THR A 5 -0.37 -3.26 2.76
C THR A 5 -1.43 -3.16 1.67
N ALA A 6 -2.58 -3.79 1.90
CA ALA A 6 -3.77 -3.64 1.07
C ALA A 6 -4.84 -2.88 1.84
N THR A 7 -5.57 -1.99 1.16
CA THR A 7 -6.65 -1.21 1.78
C THR A 7 -7.88 -1.08 0.89
N SER A 8 -9.04 -0.90 1.53
CA SER A 8 -10.28 -0.45 0.91
C SER A 8 -10.57 1.05 1.18
N GLY A 9 -9.61 1.79 1.75
CA GLY A 9 -9.74 3.23 2.03
C GLY A 9 -8.94 3.67 3.25
N ASP A 10 -9.60 3.71 4.42
CA ASP A 10 -9.08 4.40 5.62
C ASP A 10 -7.82 3.77 6.21
N THR A 11 -7.67 2.44 6.16
CA THR A 11 -6.47 1.77 6.67
C THR A 11 -5.22 2.23 5.93
N GLY A 12 -5.31 2.44 4.61
CA GLY A 12 -4.19 2.96 3.81
C GLY A 12 -3.80 4.36 4.25
N ALA A 13 -4.77 5.23 4.51
CA ALA A 13 -4.50 6.56 5.06
C ALA A 13 -3.83 6.49 6.44
N ALA A 14 -4.35 5.67 7.35
CA ALA A 14 -3.76 5.51 8.68
C ALA A 14 -2.30 5.03 8.61
N VAL A 15 -2.01 4.00 7.80
CA VAL A 15 -0.65 3.48 7.62
C VAL A 15 0.25 4.52 6.94
N ALA A 16 -0.22 5.17 5.87
CA ALA A 16 0.57 6.17 5.16
C ALA A 16 1.03 7.28 6.09
N HIS A 17 0.10 7.85 6.88
CA HIS A 17 0.39 8.94 7.80
C HIS A 17 1.25 8.48 8.99
N ALA A 18 1.05 7.26 9.50
CA ALA A 18 1.83 6.73 10.63
C ALA A 18 3.33 6.56 10.30
N PHE A 19 3.65 6.23 9.04
CA PHE A 19 5.02 5.95 8.61
C PHE A 19 5.59 6.99 7.65
N TYR A 20 4.85 8.08 7.37
CA TYR A 20 5.29 9.16 6.49
C TYR A 20 6.54 9.86 7.06
N GLY A 21 7.54 10.05 6.20
CA GLY A 21 8.77 10.78 6.55
C GLY A 21 9.73 10.01 7.45
N LEU A 22 9.43 8.75 7.81
CA LEU A 22 10.35 7.94 8.59
C LEU A 22 11.54 7.49 7.72
N PRO A 23 12.79 7.81 8.14
CA PRO A 23 13.97 7.35 7.42
C PRO A 23 14.06 5.82 7.49
N ASN A 24 14.48 5.19 6.38
CA ASN A 24 14.63 3.74 6.22
C ASN A 24 13.32 2.91 6.19
N VAL A 25 12.16 3.58 6.14
CA VAL A 25 10.85 2.95 5.96
C VAL A 25 10.30 3.32 4.59
N LYS A 26 9.96 2.31 3.79
CA LYS A 26 9.19 2.48 2.55
C LYS A 26 7.81 1.86 2.75
N VAL A 27 6.76 2.56 2.35
CA VAL A 27 5.38 2.05 2.45
C VAL A 27 4.82 1.88 1.05
N VAL A 28 4.25 0.72 0.77
CA VAL A 28 3.56 0.42 -0.49
C VAL A 28 2.12 0.05 -0.17
N ILE A 29 1.18 0.81 -0.71
CA ILE A 29 -0.26 0.67 -0.45
C ILE A 29 -0.97 0.23 -1.72
N LEU A 30 -1.52 -0.98 -1.70
CA LEU A 30 -2.36 -1.54 -2.75
C LEU A 30 -3.83 -1.21 -2.44
N TYR A 31 -4.56 -0.67 -3.42
CA TYR A 31 -5.99 -0.38 -3.27
C TYR A 31 -6.76 -0.65 -4.56
N PRO A 32 -8.04 -1.02 -4.49
CA PRO A 32 -8.83 -1.30 -5.68
C PRO A 32 -9.22 0.00 -6.39
N ARG A 33 -8.80 0.11 -7.66
CA ARG A 33 -9.04 1.28 -8.51
C ARG A 33 -10.53 1.54 -8.65
N GLY A 34 -10.95 2.77 -8.35
CA GLY A 34 -12.35 3.21 -8.50
C GLY A 34 -13.34 2.55 -7.54
N LYS A 35 -12.88 1.77 -6.54
CA LYS A 35 -13.74 1.17 -5.50
C LYS A 35 -13.59 1.81 -4.13
N ILE A 36 -12.85 2.92 -4.04
CA ILE A 36 -12.66 3.71 -2.82
C ILE A 36 -13.16 5.14 -3.05
N SER A 37 -13.52 5.85 -1.99
CA SER A 37 -13.94 7.25 -2.10
C SER A 37 -12.79 8.12 -2.64
N PRO A 38 -13.04 9.07 -3.55
CA PRO A 38 -12.01 9.99 -4.04
C PRO A 38 -11.31 10.79 -2.93
N LEU A 39 -12.02 11.04 -1.81
CA LEU A 39 -11.43 11.72 -0.66
C LEU A 39 -10.43 10.80 0.07
N GLN A 40 -10.79 9.53 0.25
CA GLN A 40 -9.92 8.53 0.87
C GLN A 40 -8.67 8.31 0.02
N GLU A 41 -8.84 8.16 -1.29
CA GLU A 41 -7.73 8.03 -2.24
C GLU A 41 -6.74 9.19 -2.12
N LYS A 42 -7.25 10.43 -2.11
CA LYS A 42 -6.40 11.63 -1.98
C LYS A 42 -5.67 11.70 -0.63
N LEU A 43 -6.24 11.20 0.46
CA LEU A 43 -5.60 11.26 1.79
C LEU A 43 -4.25 10.54 1.86
N PHE A 44 -4.02 9.52 1.03
CA PHE A 44 -2.77 8.76 1.00
C PHE A 44 -2.03 8.80 -0.34
N CYS A 45 -2.72 9.01 -1.47
CA CYS A 45 -2.07 9.09 -2.79
C CYS A 45 -1.33 10.41 -3.04
N THR A 46 -1.55 11.47 -2.25
CA THR A 46 -0.90 12.77 -2.45
C THR A 46 0.26 13.05 -1.48
N LEU A 47 0.65 12.08 -0.65
CA LEU A 47 1.73 12.27 0.33
C LEU A 47 3.11 12.26 -0.33
N GLY A 48 3.38 11.28 -1.20
CA GLY A 48 4.68 11.11 -1.84
C GLY A 48 5.81 10.74 -0.86
N GLY A 49 7.05 11.04 -1.26
CA GLY A 49 8.24 10.72 -0.46
C GLY A 49 8.47 9.22 -0.33
N ASN A 50 8.33 8.69 0.88
CA ASN A 50 8.51 7.28 1.18
C ASN A 50 7.22 6.44 1.06
N ILE A 51 6.11 7.07 0.64
CA ILE A 51 4.82 6.42 0.45
C ILE A 51 4.58 6.21 -1.05
N GLU A 52 4.37 4.97 -1.44
CA GLU A 52 4.06 4.54 -2.80
C GLU A 52 2.66 3.91 -2.80
N THR A 53 1.86 4.25 -3.80
CA THR A 53 0.46 3.82 -3.89
C THR A 53 0.22 3.18 -5.24
N VAL A 54 -0.45 2.04 -5.25
CA VAL A 54 -0.65 1.21 -6.44
C VAL A 54 -2.14 0.90 -6.56
N ALA A 55 -2.76 1.45 -7.59
CA ALA A 55 -4.14 1.18 -7.94
C ALA A 55 -4.23 -0.17 -8.67
N ILE A 56 -4.95 -1.12 -8.07
CA ILE A 56 -5.16 -2.46 -8.62
C ILE A 56 -6.49 -2.51 -9.37
N ASP A 57 -6.45 -3.04 -10.59
CA ASP A 57 -7.66 -3.28 -11.37
C ASP A 57 -8.36 -4.55 -10.89
N GLY A 58 -9.10 -4.42 -9.79
CA GLY A 58 -9.74 -5.53 -9.09
C GLY A 58 -10.56 -5.06 -7.89
N ASP A 59 -10.87 -5.98 -7.00
CA ASP A 59 -11.46 -5.69 -5.69
C ASP A 59 -10.41 -5.73 -4.57
N PHE A 60 -10.88 -5.49 -3.35
CA PHE A 60 -10.04 -5.53 -2.16
C PHE A 60 -9.43 -6.92 -1.93
N ASP A 61 -10.17 -7.99 -2.23
CA ASP A 61 -9.71 -9.37 -2.06
C ASP A 61 -8.53 -9.67 -3.01
N ALA A 62 -8.59 -9.17 -4.25
CA ALA A 62 -7.46 -9.23 -5.18
C ALA A 62 -6.23 -8.48 -4.65
N CYS A 63 -6.42 -7.30 -4.04
CA CYS A 63 -5.32 -6.57 -3.40
C CYS A 63 -4.69 -7.38 -2.25
N GLN A 64 -5.52 -8.00 -1.40
CA GLN A 64 -5.04 -8.83 -0.30
C GLN A 64 -4.33 -10.10 -0.80
N ALA A 65 -4.82 -10.71 -1.87
CA ALA A 65 -4.19 -11.87 -2.49
C ALA A 65 -2.79 -11.52 -3.02
N LEU A 66 -2.61 -10.37 -3.67
CA LEU A 66 -1.30 -9.89 -4.12
C LEU A 66 -0.33 -9.65 -2.95
N VAL A 67 -0.81 -9.06 -1.85
CA VAL A 67 0.01 -8.90 -0.64
C VAL A 67 0.46 -10.26 -0.12
N LYS A 68 -0.47 -11.22 0.04
CA LYS A 68 -0.14 -12.57 0.51
C LYS A 68 0.87 -13.27 -0.40
N GLN A 69 0.65 -13.20 -1.71
CA GLN A 69 1.56 -13.75 -2.70
C GLN A 69 2.96 -13.14 -2.60
N ALA A 70 3.05 -11.82 -2.37
CA ALA A 70 4.33 -11.15 -2.17
C ALA A 70 5.05 -11.60 -0.88
N PHE A 71 4.31 -12.00 0.16
CA PHE A 71 4.89 -12.59 1.38
C PHE A 71 5.32 -14.05 1.21
N ASP A 72 4.77 -14.76 0.23
CA ASP A 72 5.17 -16.14 -0.09
C ASP A 72 6.38 -16.19 -1.05
N ASP A 73 6.65 -15.09 -1.76
CA ASP A 73 7.79 -14.95 -2.68
C ASP A 73 9.09 -14.62 -1.93
N GLU A 74 10.00 -15.60 -1.83
CA GLU A 74 11.29 -15.43 -1.15
C GLU A 74 12.24 -14.46 -1.86
N GLU A 75 12.23 -14.40 -3.18
CA GLU A 75 13.09 -13.46 -3.92
C GLU A 75 12.63 -12.02 -3.67
N LEU A 76 11.31 -11.80 -3.67
CA LEU A 76 10.73 -10.50 -3.38
C LEU A 76 10.96 -10.09 -1.92
N LYS A 77 10.85 -11.02 -0.95
CA LYS A 77 11.18 -10.74 0.46
C LYS A 77 12.62 -10.29 0.64
N VAL A 78 13.57 -10.92 -0.04
CA VAL A 78 14.99 -10.52 -0.01
C VAL A 78 15.19 -9.17 -0.71
N ALA A 79 14.50 -8.89 -1.81
CA ALA A 79 14.61 -7.62 -2.52
C ALA A 79 13.98 -6.42 -1.79
N LEU A 80 12.97 -6.67 -0.94
CA LEU A 80 12.26 -5.65 -0.14
C LEU A 80 12.84 -5.45 1.27
N GLY A 81 13.73 -6.35 1.70
CA GLY A 81 14.46 -6.35 2.99
C GLY A 81 15.86 -5.78 2.90
#